data_AF-A0A6A5SDB7-F1
#
_entry.id   AF-A0A6A5SDB7-F1
#
_cell.length_a   1.000
_cell.length_b   1.000
_cell.length_c   1.000
_cell.angle_alpha   90.00
_cell.angle_beta   90.00
_cell.angle_gamma   90.00
#
_symmetry.space_group_name_H-M   'P 1'
#
loop_
_entity.id
_entity.type
_entity.pdbx_description
1 polymer ?
#
loop_
_entity_poly.entity_id
_entity_poly.type
_entity_poly.pdbx_seq_one_letter_code
_entity_poly.pdbx_strand_id
1 'polypeptide(L)'
;MALAPALLQRGMTIELRNITQAYPQAQTNLKRTILARLPTELVSRYPEGTLLHVIKPLYGIAEAGVHWWATYHGHHYKELNMSTSTYDPCLLITNADADADADSFGLVGMQTDDTLMLGTATFSSLEEKKLEKAQFRSKPKTVLTPDVQLDFNGCTLTMDNDDAILNLRQKGQGGKIKLVDIKASDCAQQYTEQCARGAYIASTCQPEATFDLSIAAQAQQPSNEDITTLNKRLRWQMENLNRGLCYVPVNLVDNAKLMVFVDGSFANNKDLSSQLGFILMLVNEFADNTDNTFTIRGNVIHYSSTKCKRVTRSVLASKIYGMINGFDIGIAIATTLRMITDRLGLATVPLVICTDSYSLYECLVKLGTTKEKCLMIDIMALRQSYERCKITEIRWINGEDNPADALTKASPNCALERFIDGNELTVRIEGWVQRPTTSSR
;
A
#
# COMPACT_ATOMS: atom_id res chain seq x y z
N MET A 1 -7.56 4.25 0.09
CA MET A 1 -7.55 5.19 -1.05
C MET A 1 -8.16 4.64 -2.32
N ALA A 2 -7.76 3.47 -2.83
CA ALA A 2 -8.29 2.93 -4.10
C ALA A 2 -9.82 2.74 -4.19
N LEU A 3 -10.52 2.60 -3.07
CA LEU A 3 -11.99 2.53 -3.00
C LEU A 3 -12.65 3.91 -2.84
N ALA A 4 -11.88 4.91 -2.40
CA ALA A 4 -12.43 6.13 -1.84
C ALA A 4 -13.27 6.94 -2.85
N PRO A 5 -12.84 7.14 -4.12
CA PRO A 5 -13.68 7.81 -5.12
C PRO A 5 -15.07 7.19 -5.29
N ALA A 6 -15.15 5.85 -5.36
CA ALA A 6 -16.42 5.14 -5.51
C ALA A 6 -17.32 5.26 -4.26
N LEU A 7 -16.73 5.33 -3.08
CA LEU A 7 -17.45 5.49 -1.82
C LEU A 7 -17.89 6.93 -1.57
N LEU A 8 -17.10 7.92 -2.01
CA LEU A 8 -17.50 9.33 -2.04
C LEU A 8 -18.74 9.54 -2.92
N GLN A 9 -18.82 8.89 -4.08
CA GLN A 9 -20.02 8.90 -4.93
C GLN A 9 -21.26 8.29 -4.26
N ARG A 10 -21.08 7.49 -3.22
CA ARG A 10 -22.16 6.95 -2.37
C ARG A 10 -22.50 7.84 -1.17
N GLY A 11 -21.99 9.08 -1.14
CA GLY A 11 -22.28 10.06 -0.09
C GLY A 11 -21.43 9.91 1.17
N MET A 12 -20.35 9.13 1.13
CA MET A 12 -19.38 9.06 2.23
C MET A 12 -18.41 10.25 2.19
N THR A 13 -17.74 10.52 3.31
CA THR A 13 -16.73 11.58 3.45
C THR A 13 -15.38 11.00 3.82
N ILE A 14 -14.30 11.69 3.42
CA ILE A 14 -12.94 11.41 3.90
C ILE A 14 -12.61 12.46 4.96
N GLU A 15 -12.23 12.01 6.14
CA GLU A 15 -12.02 12.86 7.31
C GLU A 15 -10.69 12.52 7.98
N LEU A 16 -9.95 13.55 8.41
CA LEU A 16 -8.76 13.41 9.23
C LEU A 16 -9.09 13.77 10.67
N ARG A 17 -8.78 12.84 11.57
CA ARG A 17 -8.84 13.04 13.02
C ARG A 17 -7.42 13.07 13.58
N ASN A 18 -7.10 14.13 14.32
CA ASN A 18 -5.81 14.31 14.99
C ASN A 18 -6.00 14.34 16.52
N ILE A 19 -5.43 13.35 17.21
CA ILE A 19 -5.46 13.25 18.66
C ILE A 19 -4.36 14.12 19.27
N THR A 20 -4.75 15.06 20.15
CA THR A 20 -3.81 16.01 20.74
C THR A 20 -3.08 15.36 21.92
N GLN A 21 -1.75 15.27 21.87
CA GLN A 21 -0.96 14.61 22.91
C GLN A 21 -1.44 13.16 23.14
N ALA A 22 -1.38 12.33 22.11
CA ALA A 22 -1.86 10.95 22.14
C ALA A 22 -1.31 10.14 23.33
N TYR A 23 0.01 10.07 23.50
CA TYR A 23 0.61 9.16 24.49
C TYR A 23 0.20 9.44 25.95
N PRO A 24 0.19 10.70 26.43
CA PRO A 24 -0.33 11.00 27.78
C PRO A 24 -1.78 10.56 28.03
N GLN A 25 -2.58 10.40 26.98
CA GLN A 25 -3.98 9.99 27.07
C GLN A 25 -4.17 8.47 27.13
N ALA A 26 -3.08 7.69 27.06
CA ALA A 26 -3.16 6.25 27.24
C ALA A 26 -3.79 5.90 28.60
N GLN A 27 -4.73 4.95 28.57
CA GLN A 27 -5.47 4.54 29.78
C GLN A 27 -4.61 3.70 30.73
N THR A 28 -3.51 3.15 30.23
CA THR A 28 -2.54 2.37 31.00
C THR A 28 -1.40 3.24 31.52
N ASN A 29 -0.74 2.79 32.58
CA ASN A 29 0.46 3.43 33.13
C ASN A 29 1.71 2.68 32.65
N LEU A 30 2.84 3.39 32.65
CA LEU A 30 4.15 2.79 32.35
C LEU A 30 4.42 1.64 33.31
N LYS A 31 4.95 0.53 32.77
CA LYS A 31 5.32 -0.63 33.61
C LYS A 31 6.67 -0.41 34.27
N ARG A 32 7.57 0.31 33.59
CA ARG A 32 8.89 0.62 34.12
C ARG A 32 8.84 1.90 34.94
N THR A 33 9.59 1.92 36.04
CA THR A 33 9.86 3.14 36.77
C THR A 33 10.79 4.02 35.94
N ILE A 34 10.28 5.15 35.48
CA ILE A 34 11.03 6.14 34.72
C ILE A 34 11.13 7.39 35.56
N LEU A 35 12.35 7.76 35.91
CA LEU A 35 12.65 9.00 36.63
C LEU A 35 13.24 10.01 35.66
N ALA A 36 12.72 11.23 35.69
CA ALA A 36 13.22 12.35 34.90
C ALA A 36 13.74 13.45 35.83
N ARG A 37 14.75 14.18 35.37
CA ARG A 37 15.15 15.42 36.03
C ARG A 37 14.08 16.49 35.78
N LEU A 38 14.01 17.47 36.67
CA LEU A 38 13.16 18.63 36.45
C LEU A 38 13.61 19.37 35.17
N PRO A 39 12.67 19.77 34.29
CA PRO A 39 12.93 20.76 33.26
C PRO A 39 13.51 22.03 33.89
N THR A 40 14.38 22.71 33.15
CA THR A 40 15.08 23.93 33.62
C THR A 40 14.11 24.97 34.19
N GLU A 41 12.92 25.06 33.60
CA GLU A 41 11.85 26.00 33.96
C GLU A 41 11.21 25.69 35.33
N LEU A 42 11.33 24.46 35.82
CA LEU A 42 10.76 24.02 37.09
C LEU A 42 11.79 23.95 38.22
N VAL A 43 13.09 23.99 37.94
CA VAL A 43 14.14 23.81 38.96
C VAL A 43 14.01 24.80 40.12
N SER A 44 13.70 26.07 39.86
CA SER A 44 13.55 27.10 40.91
C SER A 44 12.30 26.92 41.79
N ARG A 45 11.35 26.06 41.37
CA ARG A 45 10.08 25.83 42.08
C ARG A 45 10.12 24.66 43.05
N TYR A 46 11.21 23.87 43.03
CA TYR A 46 11.31 22.65 43.82
C TYR A 46 12.69 22.56 44.50
N PRO A 47 12.80 21.82 45.62
CA PRO A 47 14.08 21.60 46.28
C PRO A 47 15.12 20.97 45.36
N GLU A 48 16.40 21.30 45.61
CA GLU A 48 17.52 20.68 44.91
C GLU A 48 17.49 19.15 45.06
N GLY A 49 17.81 18.44 43.98
CA GLY A 49 17.76 16.98 43.94
C GLY A 49 16.37 16.38 43.68
N THR A 50 15.32 17.19 43.48
CA THR A 50 13.99 16.69 43.12
C THR A 50 14.00 15.97 41.76
N LEU A 51 13.43 14.76 41.74
CA LEU A 51 13.21 13.97 40.53
C LEU A 51 11.70 13.79 40.28
N LEU A 52 11.32 13.73 39.01
CA LEU A 52 9.96 13.43 38.59
C LEU A 52 9.82 11.94 38.31
N HIS A 53 8.81 11.30 38.91
CA HIS A 53 8.40 9.95 38.51
C HIS A 53 7.36 10.05 37.39
N VAL A 54 7.73 9.57 36.21
CA VAL A 54 6.86 9.57 35.03
C VAL A 54 5.90 8.39 35.13
N ILE A 55 4.61 8.67 35.34
CA ILE A 55 3.57 7.65 35.50
C ILE A 55 2.93 7.27 34.16
N LYS A 56 2.61 8.26 33.33
CA LYS A 56 1.93 8.09 32.05
C LYS A 56 2.90 8.05 30.88
N PRO A 57 2.55 7.36 29.78
CA PRO A 57 3.37 7.36 28.58
C PRO A 57 3.62 8.76 28.02
N LEU A 58 4.87 9.04 27.67
CA LEU A 58 5.30 10.31 27.07
C LEU A 58 6.05 10.07 25.76
N TYR A 59 6.12 11.09 24.91
CA TYR A 59 6.96 11.07 23.72
C TYR A 59 8.43 10.85 24.08
N GLY A 60 9.13 10.05 23.27
CA GLY A 60 10.51 9.63 23.53
C GLY A 60 10.64 8.38 24.41
N ILE A 61 9.58 7.93 25.08
CA ILE A 61 9.59 6.67 25.83
C ILE A 61 9.26 5.51 24.87
N ALA A 62 10.16 4.54 24.80
CA ALA A 62 10.06 3.43 23.84
C ALA A 62 8.74 2.63 23.92
N GLU A 63 8.16 2.45 25.11
CA GLU A 63 6.90 1.69 25.28
C GLU A 63 5.63 2.53 25.05
N ALA A 64 5.75 3.85 24.87
CA ALA A 64 4.58 4.72 24.85
C ALA A 64 3.62 4.44 23.68
N GLY A 65 4.17 4.12 22.51
CA GLY A 65 3.37 3.76 21.35
C GLY A 65 2.50 2.52 21.59
N VAL A 66 3.01 1.53 22.34
CA VAL A 66 2.25 0.29 22.65
C VAL A 66 1.08 0.58 23.60
N HIS A 67 1.31 1.41 24.61
CA HIS A 67 0.25 1.84 25.53
C HIS A 67 -0.85 2.62 24.83
N TRP A 68 -0.45 3.51 23.90
CA TRP A 68 -1.39 4.27 23.10
C TRP A 68 -2.14 3.37 22.11
N TRP A 69 -1.45 2.49 21.40
CA TRP A 69 -2.05 1.49 20.53
C TRP A 69 -3.13 0.69 21.27
N ALA A 70 -2.80 0.07 22.39
CA ALA A 70 -3.76 -0.71 23.17
C ALA A 70 -5.00 0.10 23.59
N THR A 71 -4.83 1.39 23.87
CA THR A 71 -5.91 2.31 24.26
C THR A 71 -6.78 2.70 23.06
N TYR A 72 -6.16 3.26 22.02
CA TYR A 72 -6.87 3.90 20.91
C TYR A 72 -7.38 2.90 19.86
N HIS A 73 -6.60 1.86 19.57
CA HIS A 73 -7.08 0.73 18.77
C HIS A 73 -8.18 -0.01 19.54
N GLY A 74 -7.99 -0.24 20.86
CA GLY A 74 -9.01 -0.85 21.71
C GLY A 74 -10.32 -0.05 21.73
N HIS A 75 -10.24 1.28 21.67
CA HIS A 75 -11.41 2.15 21.54
C HIS A 75 -12.16 1.90 20.23
N HIS A 76 -11.49 1.92 19.08
CA HIS A 76 -12.14 1.64 17.80
C HIS A 76 -12.75 0.22 17.76
N TYR A 77 -11.98 -0.76 18.22
CA TYR A 77 -12.42 -2.15 18.23
C TYR A 77 -13.68 -2.37 19.07
N LYS A 78 -13.70 -1.84 20.31
CA LYS A 78 -14.79 -2.11 21.27
C LYS A 78 -15.92 -1.09 21.21
N GLU A 79 -15.60 0.20 21.14
CA GLU A 79 -16.58 1.27 21.26
C GLU A 79 -17.24 1.63 19.93
N LEU A 80 -16.52 1.45 18.81
CA LEU A 80 -17.03 1.68 17.46
C LEU A 80 -17.40 0.38 16.73
N ASN A 81 -17.34 -0.75 17.42
CA ASN A 81 -17.64 -2.09 16.88
C ASN A 81 -16.94 -2.35 15.54
N MET A 82 -15.61 -2.30 15.55
CA MET A 82 -14.79 -2.48 14.35
C MET A 82 -13.91 -3.72 14.46
N SER A 83 -13.60 -4.32 13.32
CA SER A 83 -12.60 -5.38 13.18
C SER A 83 -11.42 -4.91 12.35
N THR A 84 -10.23 -5.45 12.63
CA THR A 84 -9.03 -5.21 11.83
C THR A 84 -9.13 -5.91 10.48
N SER A 85 -8.49 -5.33 9.47
CA SER A 85 -8.27 -5.98 8.19
C SER A 85 -7.45 -7.27 8.37
N THR A 86 -7.47 -8.12 7.33
CA THR A 86 -6.76 -9.42 7.36
C THR A 86 -5.25 -9.30 7.24
N TYR A 87 -4.74 -8.13 6.84
CA TYR A 87 -3.32 -7.89 6.59
C TYR A 87 -2.74 -6.86 7.57
N ASP A 88 -3.33 -5.67 7.59
CA ASP A 88 -2.83 -4.54 8.36
C ASP A 88 -3.73 -4.29 9.59
N PRO A 89 -3.23 -4.49 10.82
CA PRO A 89 -4.01 -4.23 12.02
C PRO A 89 -4.37 -2.74 12.18
N CYS A 90 -3.69 -1.82 11.50
CA CYS A 90 -3.99 -0.40 11.51
C CYS A 90 -5.17 -0.01 10.59
N LEU A 91 -5.66 -0.93 9.76
CA LEU A 91 -6.85 -0.72 8.94
C LEU A 91 -8.05 -1.40 9.58
N LEU A 92 -9.08 -0.64 9.94
CA LEU A 92 -10.27 -1.09 10.66
C LEU A 92 -11.53 -0.90 9.80
N ILE A 93 -12.47 -1.84 9.92
CA ILE A 93 -13.75 -1.84 9.20
C ILE A 93 -14.87 -2.07 10.22
N THR A 94 -15.96 -1.30 10.13
CA THR A 94 -17.17 -1.53 10.94
C THR A 94 -17.74 -2.92 10.74
N ASN A 95 -18.09 -3.62 11.82
CA ASN A 95 -18.71 -4.94 11.77
C ASN A 95 -20.14 -4.90 11.20
N ALA A 96 -20.58 -6.03 10.66
CA ALA A 96 -21.94 -6.26 10.17
C ALA A 96 -22.71 -7.10 11.21
N ASP A 97 -23.03 -6.52 12.36
CA ASP A 97 -23.81 -7.21 13.39
C ASP A 97 -25.30 -6.86 13.29
N ALA A 98 -26.18 -7.75 13.77
CA ALA A 98 -27.63 -7.58 13.68
C ALA A 98 -28.17 -6.32 14.38
N ASP A 99 -27.44 -5.82 15.40
CA ASP A 99 -27.76 -4.60 16.14
C ASP A 99 -27.01 -3.36 15.61
N ALA A 100 -26.15 -3.52 14.59
CA ALA A 100 -25.44 -2.40 13.99
C ALA A 100 -26.39 -1.60 13.11
N ASP A 101 -26.36 -0.27 13.26
CA ASP A 101 -27.04 0.62 12.32
C ASP A 101 -26.52 0.33 10.91
N ALA A 102 -27.41 -0.16 10.04
CA ALA A 102 -27.08 -0.54 8.67
C ALA A 102 -26.43 0.63 7.92
N ASP A 103 -26.85 1.85 8.26
CA ASP A 103 -26.38 3.11 7.67
C ASP A 103 -25.06 3.60 8.29
N SER A 104 -24.53 2.97 9.34
CA SER A 104 -23.26 3.33 9.96
C SER A 104 -22.10 2.48 9.44
N PHE A 105 -21.50 2.93 8.33
CA PHE A 105 -20.28 2.35 7.76
C PHE A 105 -19.06 3.26 7.96
N GLY A 106 -17.92 2.66 8.31
CA GLY A 106 -16.63 3.33 8.44
C GLY A 106 -15.44 2.42 8.13
N LEU A 107 -14.48 2.98 7.40
CA LEU A 107 -13.15 2.43 7.14
C LEU A 107 -12.12 3.39 7.76
N VAL A 108 -11.30 2.91 8.70
CA VAL A 108 -10.37 3.77 9.45
C VAL A 108 -8.94 3.26 9.29
N GLY A 109 -8.06 4.10 8.75
CA GLY A 109 -6.62 3.89 8.74
C GLY A 109 -5.97 4.65 9.89
N MET A 110 -5.35 3.93 10.82
CA MET A 110 -4.67 4.49 11.99
C MET A 110 -3.18 4.72 11.72
N GLN A 111 -2.67 5.87 12.16
CA GLN A 111 -1.23 6.12 12.21
C GLN A 111 -0.89 6.96 13.43
N THR A 112 -0.36 6.30 14.47
CA THR A 112 -0.04 6.91 15.77
C THR A 112 -1.20 7.73 16.36
N ASP A 113 -1.15 9.05 16.21
CA ASP A 113 -2.06 10.08 16.71
C ASP A 113 -3.02 10.61 15.63
N ASP A 114 -2.75 10.32 14.36
CA ASP A 114 -3.63 10.64 13.24
C ASP A 114 -4.45 9.42 12.80
N THR A 115 -5.67 9.68 12.38
CA THR A 115 -6.59 8.68 11.82
C THR A 115 -7.24 9.25 10.57
N LEU A 116 -7.10 8.53 9.46
CA LEU A 116 -7.79 8.83 8.20
C LEU A 116 -9.03 7.94 8.12
N MET A 117 -10.20 8.55 8.02
CA MET A 117 -11.49 7.88 8.05
C MET A 117 -12.19 8.08 6.72
N LEU A 118 -12.80 7.02 6.20
CA LEU A 118 -13.73 7.06 5.08
C LEU A 118 -15.04 6.44 5.56
N GLY A 119 -16.11 7.20 5.62
CA GLY A 119 -17.33 6.69 6.22
C GLY A 119 -18.55 7.55 6.00
N THR A 120 -19.66 7.04 6.50
CA THR A 120 -20.97 7.69 6.52
C THR A 120 -21.03 8.79 7.58
N ALA A 121 -21.93 9.76 7.40
CA ALA A 121 -22.15 10.83 8.39
C ALA A 121 -22.60 10.28 9.76
N THR A 122 -23.36 9.18 9.75
CA THR A 122 -23.77 8.39 10.91
C THR A 122 -22.56 7.83 11.66
N PHE A 123 -21.63 7.17 10.97
CA PHE A 123 -20.39 6.68 11.58
C PHE A 123 -19.53 7.82 12.12
N SER A 124 -19.36 8.91 11.36
CA SER A 124 -18.59 10.08 11.79
C SER A 124 -19.16 10.69 13.07
N SER A 125 -20.48 10.81 13.18
CA SER A 125 -21.15 11.33 14.39
C SER A 125 -21.00 10.38 15.59
N LEU A 126 -21.08 9.07 15.35
CA LEU A 126 -20.85 8.05 16.37
C LEU A 126 -19.42 8.10 16.91
N GLU A 127 -18.43 8.21 16.02
CA GLU A 127 -17.02 8.32 16.41
C GLU A 127 -16.77 9.54 17.30
N GLU A 128 -17.27 10.72 16.95
CA GLU A 128 -17.14 11.93 17.78
C GLU A 128 -17.75 11.72 19.18
N LYS A 129 -18.99 11.22 19.23
CA LYS A 129 -19.70 10.98 20.50
C LYS A 129 -18.96 9.99 21.40
N LYS A 130 -18.39 8.93 20.82
CA LYS A 130 -17.63 7.91 21.57
C LYS A 130 -16.27 8.45 22.03
N LEU A 131 -15.63 9.26 21.20
CA LEU A 131 -14.38 9.94 21.52
C LEU A 131 -14.56 10.90 22.70
N GLU A 132 -15.61 11.72 22.67
CA GLU A 132 -16.00 12.64 23.76
C GLU A 132 -16.30 11.88 25.06
N LYS A 133 -17.07 10.78 24.97
CA LYS A 133 -17.37 9.92 26.12
C LYS A 133 -16.10 9.31 26.73
N ALA A 134 -15.12 8.95 25.91
CA ALA A 134 -13.82 8.45 26.35
C ALA A 134 -12.89 9.57 26.88
N GLN A 135 -13.31 10.84 26.78
CA GLN A 135 -12.56 12.03 27.18
C GLN A 135 -11.22 12.18 26.45
N PHE A 136 -11.13 11.69 25.21
CA PHE A 136 -9.96 11.93 24.37
C PHE A 136 -10.00 13.35 23.81
N ARG A 137 -8.93 14.10 24.04
CA ARG A 137 -8.67 15.40 23.46
C ARG A 137 -8.19 15.22 22.02
N SER A 138 -8.94 15.79 21.10
CA SER A 138 -8.64 15.83 19.68
C SER A 138 -8.79 17.24 19.13
N LYS A 139 -8.22 17.47 17.96
CA LYS A 139 -8.57 18.63 17.15
C LYS A 139 -9.90 18.38 16.45
N PRO A 140 -10.61 19.45 16.03
CA PRO A 140 -11.74 19.30 15.12
C PRO A 140 -11.35 18.47 13.89
N LYS A 141 -12.29 17.67 13.38
CA LYS A 141 -12.07 16.90 12.17
C LYS A 141 -11.84 17.82 10.99
N THR A 142 -10.90 17.46 10.14
CA THR A 142 -10.74 18.10 8.83
C THR A 142 -11.37 17.20 7.79
N VAL A 143 -12.35 17.70 7.05
CA VAL A 143 -12.99 16.98 5.95
C VAL A 143 -12.27 17.31 4.65
N LEU A 144 -11.96 16.30 3.84
CA LEU A 144 -11.45 16.53 2.50
C LEU A 144 -12.53 17.16 1.63
N THR A 145 -12.23 18.32 1.05
CA THR A 145 -13.08 19.02 0.08
C THR A 145 -12.19 19.52 -1.06
N PRO A 146 -12.75 20.04 -2.17
CA PRO A 146 -11.89 20.55 -3.24
C PRO A 146 -11.01 21.73 -2.80
N ASP A 147 -11.47 22.50 -1.80
CA ASP A 147 -10.73 23.63 -1.23
C ASP A 147 -9.83 23.25 -0.03
N VAL A 148 -9.99 22.04 0.51
CA VAL A 148 -9.30 21.60 1.73
C VAL A 148 -8.58 20.29 1.50
N GLN A 149 -7.25 20.34 1.49
CA GLN A 149 -6.39 19.16 1.42
C GLN A 149 -6.21 18.48 2.78
N LEU A 150 -5.88 17.19 2.77
CA LEU A 150 -5.51 16.43 3.96
C LEU A 150 -4.05 15.97 3.88
N ASP A 151 -3.31 16.15 4.96
CA ASP A 151 -1.97 15.59 5.08
C ASP A 151 -2.00 14.37 6.00
N PHE A 152 -1.60 13.21 5.49
CA PHE A 152 -1.61 11.95 6.24
C PHE A 152 -0.40 11.09 5.87
N ASN A 153 0.31 10.57 6.88
CA ASN A 153 1.45 9.67 6.74
C ASN A 153 2.51 10.13 5.70
N GLY A 154 2.81 11.43 5.68
CA GLY A 154 3.80 12.01 4.75
C GLY A 154 3.32 12.22 3.32
N CYS A 155 2.03 12.00 3.06
CA CYS A 155 1.36 12.36 1.81
C CYS A 155 0.48 13.60 2.00
N THR A 156 0.19 14.25 0.88
CA THR A 156 -0.88 15.24 0.73
C THR A 156 -1.92 14.65 -0.21
N LEU A 157 -3.15 14.60 0.28
CA LEU A 157 -4.34 14.17 -0.43
C LEU A 157 -5.16 15.41 -0.81
N THR A 158 -5.49 15.50 -2.09
CA THR A 158 -6.32 16.57 -2.67
C THR A 158 -7.47 15.94 -3.45
N MET A 159 -8.55 16.67 -3.62
CA MET A 159 -9.72 16.26 -4.40
C MET A 159 -9.94 17.26 -5.52
N ASP A 160 -10.12 16.76 -6.74
CA ASP A 160 -10.49 17.61 -7.86
C ASP A 160 -12.00 17.93 -7.80
N ASN A 161 -12.40 19.04 -8.42
CA ASN A 161 -13.80 19.47 -8.45
C ASN A 161 -14.74 18.49 -9.19
N ASP A 162 -14.18 17.60 -10.02
CA ASP A 162 -14.90 16.69 -10.90
C ASP A 162 -14.84 15.23 -10.40
N ASP A 163 -15.96 14.52 -10.50
CA ASP A 163 -16.09 13.06 -10.39
C ASP A 163 -15.45 12.35 -9.17
N ALA A 164 -15.26 13.05 -8.05
CA ALA A 164 -14.62 12.49 -6.85
C ALA A 164 -13.20 11.92 -7.11
N ILE A 165 -12.47 12.54 -8.05
CA ILE A 165 -11.07 12.19 -8.35
C ILE A 165 -10.17 12.67 -7.21
N LEU A 166 -9.29 11.79 -6.73
CA LEU A 166 -8.36 12.09 -5.63
C LEU A 166 -6.92 11.99 -6.08
N ASN A 167 -6.12 12.98 -5.72
CA ASN A 167 -4.71 13.05 -6.03
C ASN A 167 -3.87 12.88 -4.76
N LEU A 168 -3.01 11.85 -4.73
CA LEU A 168 -2.09 11.56 -3.63
C LEU A 168 -0.64 11.88 -4.05
N ARG A 169 -0.04 12.86 -3.38
CA ARG A 169 1.33 13.32 -3.65
C ARG A 169 2.17 13.30 -2.39
N GLN A 170 3.47 13.34 -2.55
CA GLN A 170 4.41 13.45 -1.43
C GLN A 170 4.36 14.83 -0.76
N LYS A 171 4.43 14.86 0.58
CA LYS A 171 4.40 16.09 1.39
C LYS A 171 5.76 16.78 1.44
N GLY A 172 6.23 17.26 0.28
CA GLY A 172 7.42 18.11 0.15
C GLY A 172 8.77 17.44 0.47
N GLN A 173 8.83 16.11 0.63
CA GLN A 173 10.07 15.37 0.87
C GLN A 173 11.04 15.42 -0.31
N GLY A 174 10.53 15.46 -1.54
CA GLY A 174 11.33 15.57 -2.76
C GLY A 174 12.14 16.87 -2.81
N GLY A 175 11.63 17.95 -2.20
CA GLY A 175 12.37 19.21 -2.07
C GLY A 175 13.58 19.13 -1.12
N LYS A 176 13.69 18.06 -0.32
CA LYS A 176 14.82 17.80 0.57
C LYS A 176 15.85 16.83 -0.04
N ILE A 177 15.58 16.31 -1.24
CA ILE A 177 16.54 15.48 -1.97
C ILE A 177 17.73 16.36 -2.39
N LYS A 178 18.93 15.81 -2.24
CA LYS A 178 20.16 16.38 -2.79
C LYS A 178 20.81 15.33 -3.68
N LEU A 179 21.52 15.79 -4.70
CA LEU A 179 22.40 14.90 -5.46
C LEU A 179 23.65 14.60 -4.64
N VAL A 180 24.13 13.37 -4.76
CA VAL A 180 25.33 12.89 -4.09
C VAL A 180 26.55 13.41 -4.85
N ASP A 181 27.49 14.04 -4.15
CA ASP A 181 28.76 14.45 -4.74
C ASP A 181 29.75 13.28 -4.74
N ILE A 182 30.13 12.82 -5.93
CA ILE A 182 31.07 11.72 -6.14
C ILE A 182 32.46 12.03 -5.55
N LYS A 183 32.84 13.31 -5.48
CA LYS A 183 34.16 13.74 -4.99
C LYS A 183 34.20 13.95 -3.48
N ALA A 184 33.05 13.96 -2.81
CA ALA A 184 32.99 14.20 -1.38
C ALA A 184 33.54 13.02 -0.59
N SER A 185 34.24 13.29 0.51
CA SER A 185 34.81 12.24 1.38
C SER A 185 33.74 11.40 2.08
N ASP A 186 32.54 11.93 2.24
CA ASP A 186 31.36 11.29 2.82
C ASP A 186 30.35 10.79 1.76
N CYS A 187 30.77 10.63 0.50
CA CYS A 187 29.87 10.27 -0.61
C CYS A 187 29.06 8.98 -0.36
N ALA A 188 29.63 7.98 0.31
CA ALA A 188 28.93 6.75 0.65
C ALA A 188 27.80 6.99 1.67
N GLN A 189 28.01 7.86 2.65
CA GLN A 189 26.96 8.25 3.60
C GLN A 189 25.86 9.04 2.89
N GLN A 190 26.24 10.02 2.06
CA GLN A 190 25.29 10.77 1.24
C GLN A 190 24.46 9.84 0.35
N TYR A 191 25.10 8.83 -0.27
CA TYR A 191 24.42 7.83 -1.09
C TYR A 191 23.32 7.12 -0.31
N THR A 192 23.63 6.58 0.87
CA THR A 192 22.65 5.88 1.70
C THR A 192 21.51 6.80 2.13
N GLU A 193 21.81 8.03 2.56
CA GLU A 193 20.82 9.01 2.99
C GLU A 193 19.85 9.41 1.86
N GLN A 194 20.39 9.72 0.68
CA GLN A 194 19.58 10.16 -0.46
C GLN A 194 18.82 8.99 -1.10
N CYS A 195 19.43 7.79 -1.15
CA CYS A 195 18.72 6.57 -1.54
C CYS A 195 17.51 6.31 -0.63
N ALA A 196 17.66 6.45 0.69
CA ALA A 196 16.56 6.26 1.64
C ALA A 196 15.45 7.31 1.45
N ARG A 197 15.81 8.58 1.22
CA ARG A 197 14.84 9.66 0.95
C ARG A 197 14.07 9.43 -0.35
N GLY A 198 14.77 9.07 -1.42
CA GLY A 198 14.16 8.75 -2.70
C GLY A 198 13.23 7.54 -2.57
N ALA A 199 13.69 6.48 -1.88
CA ALA A 199 12.92 5.26 -1.63
C ALA A 199 11.62 5.52 -0.88
N TYR A 200 11.65 6.40 0.13
CA TYR A 200 10.45 6.80 0.86
C TYR A 200 9.36 7.40 -0.04
N ILE A 201 9.74 8.28 -0.98
CA ILE A 201 8.79 8.87 -1.92
C ILE A 201 8.30 7.82 -2.94
N ALA A 202 9.23 7.00 -3.44
CA ALA A 202 8.92 5.96 -4.41
C ALA A 202 7.91 4.95 -3.88
N SER A 203 8.10 4.45 -2.65
CA SER A 203 7.18 3.49 -2.02
C SER A 203 5.83 4.09 -1.64
N THR A 204 5.73 5.41 -1.59
CA THR A 204 4.54 6.13 -1.14
C THR A 204 3.62 6.52 -2.29
N CYS A 205 4.17 7.11 -3.37
CA CYS A 205 3.34 7.61 -4.47
C CYS A 205 4.03 7.68 -5.85
N GLN A 206 5.27 7.19 -6.01
CA GLN A 206 6.01 7.25 -7.28
C GLN A 206 6.52 5.86 -7.71
N PRO A 207 5.61 4.95 -8.16
CA PRO A 207 5.98 3.58 -8.51
C PRO A 207 7.08 3.51 -9.57
N GLU A 208 7.17 4.48 -10.48
CA GLU A 208 8.17 4.55 -11.56
C GLU A 208 9.62 4.67 -11.06
N ALA A 209 9.81 5.10 -9.81
CA ALA A 209 11.13 5.22 -9.18
C ALA A 209 11.55 3.96 -8.39
N THR A 210 10.62 3.01 -8.17
CA THR A 210 10.79 1.91 -7.21
C THR A 210 11.91 0.96 -7.62
N PHE A 211 12.02 0.60 -8.91
CA PHE A 211 13.07 -0.29 -9.38
C PHE A 211 14.47 0.29 -9.15
N ASP A 212 14.74 1.50 -9.63
CA ASP A 212 16.06 2.12 -9.53
C ASP A 212 16.51 2.28 -8.07
N LEU A 213 15.60 2.64 -7.17
CA LEU A 213 15.88 2.78 -5.76
C LEU A 213 16.06 1.42 -5.06
N SER A 214 15.35 0.39 -5.52
CA SER A 214 15.57 -0.99 -5.07
C SER A 214 16.94 -1.51 -5.50
N ILE A 215 17.39 -1.20 -6.72
CA ILE A 215 18.75 -1.54 -7.20
C ILE A 215 19.80 -0.77 -6.40
N ALA A 216 19.61 0.54 -6.21
CA ALA A 216 20.54 1.38 -5.46
C ALA A 216 20.73 0.87 -4.01
N ALA A 217 19.64 0.45 -3.35
CA ALA A 217 19.69 -0.09 -1.99
C ALA A 217 20.48 -1.41 -1.86
N GLN A 218 20.79 -2.10 -2.96
CA GLN A 218 21.59 -3.33 -2.94
C GLN A 218 23.10 -3.06 -2.87
N ALA A 219 23.56 -1.84 -3.19
CA ALA A 219 24.96 -1.46 -3.15
C ALA A 219 25.40 -1.13 -1.71
N GLN A 220 26.14 -2.05 -1.06
CA GLN A 220 26.73 -1.79 0.26
C GLN A 220 27.92 -0.83 0.20
N GLN A 221 28.68 -0.89 -0.89
CA GLN A 221 29.79 0.00 -1.19
C GLN A 221 29.56 0.59 -2.59
N PRO A 222 28.90 1.77 -2.69
CA PRO A 222 28.50 2.32 -3.97
C PRO A 222 29.72 2.76 -4.78
N SER A 223 29.78 2.32 -6.04
CA SER A 223 30.75 2.81 -7.02
C SER A 223 30.33 4.17 -7.59
N ASN A 224 31.24 4.85 -8.30
CA ASN A 224 30.93 6.11 -8.99
C ASN A 224 29.79 5.95 -10.02
N GLU A 225 29.67 4.77 -10.63
CA GLU A 225 28.57 4.43 -11.54
C GLU A 225 27.24 4.29 -10.80
N ASP A 226 27.24 3.66 -9.63
CA ASP A 226 26.05 3.54 -8.77
C ASP A 226 25.55 4.92 -8.33
N ILE A 227 26.48 5.80 -7.94
CA ILE A 227 26.16 7.19 -7.58
C ILE A 227 25.56 7.93 -8.78
N THR A 228 26.15 7.77 -9.97
CA THR A 228 25.64 8.41 -11.19
C THR A 228 24.23 7.94 -11.53
N THR A 229 23.97 6.63 -11.40
CA THR A 229 22.65 6.03 -11.65
C THR A 229 21.62 6.50 -10.64
N LEU A 230 21.96 6.49 -9.34
CA LEU A 230 21.10 7.02 -8.28
C LEU A 230 20.79 8.50 -8.53
N ASN A 231 21.79 9.32 -8.81
CA ASN A 231 21.62 10.75 -9.07
C ASN A 231 20.71 11.03 -10.27
N LYS A 232 20.72 10.17 -11.29
CA LYS A 232 19.77 10.28 -12.42
C LYS A 232 18.32 10.15 -11.93
N ARG A 233 18.02 9.13 -11.10
CA ARG A 233 16.68 8.94 -10.56
C ARG A 233 16.30 10.03 -9.55
N LEU A 234 17.21 10.43 -8.67
CA LEU A 234 16.96 11.51 -7.71
C LEU A 234 16.65 12.83 -8.43
N ARG A 235 17.37 13.15 -9.51
CA ARG A 235 17.07 14.33 -10.34
C ARG A 235 15.66 14.28 -10.91
N TRP A 236 15.25 13.13 -11.45
CA TRP A 236 13.88 12.94 -11.92
C TRP A 236 12.86 13.18 -10.81
N GLN A 237 13.08 12.68 -9.59
CA GLN A 237 12.17 12.94 -8.46
C GLN A 237 12.13 14.42 -8.05
N MET A 238 13.26 15.13 -8.12
CA MET A 238 13.35 16.56 -7.86
C MET A 238 12.61 17.40 -8.91
N GLU A 239 12.62 16.97 -10.18
CA GLU A 239 11.92 17.63 -11.29
C GLU A 239 10.41 17.30 -11.30
N ASN A 240 10.02 16.19 -10.68
CA ASN A 240 8.65 15.66 -10.69
C ASN A 240 8.00 15.69 -9.29
N LEU A 241 8.12 16.81 -8.56
CA LEU A 241 7.61 16.92 -7.19
C LEU A 241 6.10 16.67 -7.07
N ASN A 242 5.34 17.04 -8.10
CA ASN A 242 3.89 16.88 -8.16
C ASN A 242 3.45 15.51 -8.70
N ARG A 243 4.39 14.65 -9.11
CA ARG A 243 4.08 13.29 -9.57
C ARG A 243 3.65 12.43 -8.39
N GLY A 244 2.51 11.77 -8.55
CA GLY A 244 1.83 11.01 -7.51
C GLY A 244 0.83 10.01 -8.11
N LEU A 245 -0.05 9.48 -7.27
CA LEU A 245 -1.12 8.57 -7.70
C LEU A 245 -2.43 9.35 -7.83
N CYS A 246 -3.11 9.15 -8.96
CA CYS A 246 -4.47 9.58 -9.17
C CYS A 246 -5.43 8.41 -8.86
N TYR A 247 -6.53 8.70 -8.18
CA TYR A 247 -7.56 7.73 -7.83
C TYR A 247 -8.89 8.15 -8.46
N VAL A 248 -9.44 7.30 -9.31
CA VAL A 248 -10.70 7.50 -10.03
C VAL A 248 -11.81 6.58 -9.49
N PRO A 249 -13.09 6.91 -9.71
CA PRO A 249 -14.20 6.01 -9.39
C PRO A 249 -14.07 4.66 -10.10
N VAL A 250 -14.20 3.59 -9.31
CA VAL A 250 -14.31 2.21 -9.80
C VAL A 250 -15.72 1.71 -9.46
N ASN A 251 -16.45 1.20 -10.45
CA ASN A 251 -17.74 0.56 -10.24
C ASN A 251 -17.55 -0.75 -9.47
N LEU A 252 -17.86 -0.72 -8.17
CA LEU A 252 -17.76 -1.85 -7.24
C LEU A 252 -18.93 -2.84 -7.34
N VAL A 253 -19.98 -2.55 -8.11
CA VAL A 253 -21.21 -3.36 -8.14
C VAL A 253 -21.00 -4.59 -9.03
N ASP A 254 -20.62 -4.38 -10.29
CA ASP A 254 -20.69 -5.46 -11.29
C ASP A 254 -19.36 -5.80 -11.97
N ASN A 255 -18.39 -4.88 -11.95
CA ASN A 255 -17.23 -4.98 -12.84
C ASN A 255 -15.89 -4.69 -12.16
N ALA A 256 -15.83 -4.64 -10.82
CA ALA A 256 -14.56 -4.44 -10.14
C ALA A 256 -13.75 -5.74 -10.15
N LYS A 257 -12.46 -5.66 -10.46
CA LYS A 257 -11.50 -6.76 -10.34
C LYS A 257 -10.28 -6.28 -9.58
N LEU A 258 -9.74 -7.17 -8.75
CA LEU A 258 -8.42 -6.99 -8.15
C LEU A 258 -7.41 -7.68 -9.06
N MET A 259 -6.64 -6.91 -9.82
CA MET A 259 -5.65 -7.43 -10.74
C MET A 259 -4.25 -7.34 -10.15
N VAL A 260 -3.48 -8.41 -10.26
CA VAL A 260 -2.08 -8.49 -9.87
C VAL A 260 -1.24 -8.75 -11.11
N PHE A 261 -0.50 -7.74 -11.56
CA PHE A 261 0.50 -7.91 -12.60
C PHE A 261 1.82 -8.28 -11.96
N VAL A 262 2.45 -9.35 -12.43
CA VAL A 262 3.67 -9.89 -11.83
C VAL A 262 4.78 -9.98 -12.88
N ASP A 263 6.00 -9.78 -12.43
CA ASP A 263 7.20 -10.00 -13.22
C ASP A 263 8.37 -10.48 -12.36
N GLY A 264 9.31 -11.18 -12.99
CA GLY A 264 10.55 -11.65 -12.41
C GLY A 264 11.66 -11.65 -13.46
N SER A 265 12.62 -10.76 -13.30
CA SER A 265 13.78 -10.64 -14.18
C SER A 265 14.92 -11.52 -13.65
N PHE A 266 15.41 -12.43 -14.50
CA PHE A 266 16.37 -13.45 -14.10
C PHE A 266 17.81 -12.93 -14.16
N ALA A 267 18.54 -13.05 -13.05
CA ALA A 267 19.97 -12.76 -12.96
C ALA A 267 20.37 -11.38 -13.53
N ASN A 268 19.50 -10.39 -13.40
CA ASN A 268 19.64 -9.07 -14.01
C ASN A 268 20.35 -8.05 -13.10
N ASN A 269 20.49 -8.36 -11.81
CA ASN A 269 21.22 -7.50 -10.88
C ASN A 269 22.74 -7.67 -11.07
N LYS A 270 23.53 -6.71 -10.58
CA LYS A 270 25.00 -6.71 -10.70
C LYS A 270 25.65 -7.99 -10.14
N ASP A 271 25.07 -8.58 -9.11
CA ASP A 271 25.55 -9.81 -8.48
C ASP A 271 24.91 -11.10 -9.05
N LEU A 272 24.26 -11.00 -10.22
CA LEU A 272 23.53 -12.10 -10.87
C LEU A 272 22.34 -12.64 -10.07
N SER A 273 21.88 -11.91 -9.06
CA SER A 273 20.58 -12.17 -8.43
C SER A 273 19.44 -11.68 -9.33
N SER A 274 18.25 -12.21 -9.09
CA SER A 274 17.03 -11.85 -9.83
C SER A 274 16.27 -10.72 -9.12
N GLN A 275 15.65 -9.83 -9.90
CA GLN A 275 14.72 -8.82 -9.40
C GLN A 275 13.27 -9.29 -9.58
N LEU A 276 12.46 -9.15 -8.54
CA LEU A 276 11.05 -9.52 -8.52
C LEU A 276 10.20 -8.25 -8.40
N GLY A 277 9.10 -8.19 -9.15
CA GLY A 277 8.23 -7.03 -9.18
C GLY A 277 6.77 -7.41 -9.32
N PHE A 278 5.89 -6.63 -8.71
CA PHE A 278 4.45 -6.77 -8.91
C PHE A 278 3.74 -5.43 -8.70
N ILE A 279 2.58 -5.28 -9.32
CA ILE A 279 1.66 -4.16 -9.06
C ILE A 279 0.23 -4.68 -8.95
N LEU A 280 -0.47 -4.22 -7.90
CA LEU A 280 -1.85 -4.54 -7.59
C LEU A 280 -2.73 -3.34 -7.92
N MET A 281 -3.81 -3.59 -8.65
CA MET A 281 -4.74 -2.57 -9.08
C MET A 281 -6.18 -3.01 -8.81
N LEU A 282 -7.01 -2.07 -8.35
CA LEU A 282 -8.46 -2.22 -8.32
C LEU A 282 -9.03 -1.54 -9.56
N VAL A 283 -9.63 -2.29 -10.47
CA VAL A 283 -9.99 -1.79 -11.80
C VAL A 283 -11.36 -2.26 -12.25
N ASN A 284 -11.96 -1.50 -13.15
CA ASN A 284 -12.99 -2.00 -14.05
C ASN A 284 -12.35 -2.47 -15.35
N GLU A 285 -12.87 -3.57 -15.89
CA GLU A 285 -12.41 -4.15 -17.16
C GLU A 285 -13.44 -3.91 -18.26
N PHE A 286 -12.98 -3.42 -19.40
CA PHE A 286 -13.76 -3.23 -20.61
C PHE A 286 -13.16 -4.17 -21.66
N ALA A 287 -13.95 -5.15 -22.09
CA ALA A 287 -13.53 -6.05 -23.16
C ALA A 287 -13.66 -5.31 -24.50
N ASP A 288 -12.60 -5.39 -25.32
CA ASP A 288 -12.69 -5.01 -26.71
C ASP A 288 -12.85 -6.28 -27.55
N ASN A 289 -14.01 -6.42 -28.21
CA ASN A 289 -14.39 -7.66 -28.88
C ASN A 289 -13.65 -7.91 -30.20
N THR A 290 -12.73 -7.02 -30.59
CA THR A 290 -12.09 -7.08 -31.92
C THR A 290 -10.67 -7.63 -31.93
N ASP A 291 -9.89 -7.52 -30.85
CA ASP A 291 -8.42 -7.72 -30.91
C ASP A 291 -7.77 -8.57 -29.80
N ASN A 292 -8.52 -9.46 -29.12
CA ASN A 292 -8.01 -10.20 -27.95
C ASN A 292 -7.37 -9.26 -26.89
N THR A 293 -7.88 -8.04 -26.77
CA THR A 293 -7.42 -7.05 -25.81
C THR A 293 -8.48 -6.82 -24.75
N PHE A 294 -8.03 -6.33 -23.60
CA PHE A 294 -8.92 -5.74 -22.60
C PHE A 294 -8.32 -4.43 -22.13
N THR A 295 -9.19 -3.46 -21.91
CA THR A 295 -8.81 -2.18 -21.31
C THR A 295 -9.22 -2.19 -19.85
N ILE A 296 -8.31 -1.80 -18.96
CA ILE A 296 -8.60 -1.62 -17.55
C ILE A 296 -8.57 -0.14 -17.21
N ARG A 297 -9.50 0.31 -16.38
CA ARG A 297 -9.47 1.64 -15.77
C ARG A 297 -9.63 1.54 -14.27
N GLY A 298 -8.78 2.20 -13.50
CA GLY A 298 -8.89 2.22 -12.04
C GLY A 298 -7.63 2.65 -11.33
N ASN A 299 -7.34 2.00 -10.21
CA ASN A 299 -6.49 2.56 -9.15
C ASN A 299 -5.39 1.60 -8.72
N VAL A 300 -4.17 2.11 -8.56
CA VAL A 300 -3.07 1.36 -7.93
C VAL A 300 -3.33 1.23 -6.43
N ILE A 301 -3.23 0.01 -5.90
CA ILE A 301 -3.34 -0.27 -4.46
C ILE A 301 -1.96 -0.39 -3.83
N HIS A 302 -1.10 -1.22 -4.45
CA HIS A 302 0.22 -1.53 -3.91
C HIS A 302 1.15 -2.00 -5.04
N TYR A 303 2.44 -1.81 -4.85
CA TYR A 303 3.47 -2.24 -5.78
C TYR A 303 4.76 -2.52 -5.02
N SER A 304 5.62 -3.35 -5.60
CA SER A 304 6.90 -3.69 -4.99
C SER A 304 7.94 -4.02 -6.06
N SER A 305 9.19 -3.66 -5.77
CA SER A 305 10.39 -4.10 -6.49
C SER A 305 11.40 -4.57 -5.48
N THR A 306 11.76 -5.85 -5.50
CA THR A 306 12.66 -6.44 -4.51
C THR A 306 13.64 -7.42 -5.14
N LYS A 307 14.86 -7.43 -4.62
CA LYS A 307 15.82 -8.49 -4.89
C LYS A 307 15.28 -9.83 -4.39
N CYS A 308 15.34 -10.85 -5.24
CA CYS A 308 15.00 -12.21 -4.85
C CYS A 308 15.98 -12.70 -3.78
N LYS A 309 15.45 -13.08 -2.61
CA LYS A 309 16.26 -13.66 -1.51
C LYS A 309 16.72 -15.09 -1.81
N ARG A 310 16.04 -15.79 -2.70
CA ARG A 310 16.36 -17.17 -3.10
C ARG A 310 17.22 -17.13 -4.37
N VAL A 311 18.24 -17.98 -4.41
CA VAL A 311 19.02 -18.18 -5.65
C VAL A 311 18.10 -18.84 -6.68
N THR A 312 17.81 -18.12 -7.75
CA THR A 312 17.06 -18.61 -8.90
C THR A 312 18.02 -19.31 -9.86
N ARG A 313 17.65 -20.49 -10.35
CA ARG A 313 18.46 -21.27 -11.33
C ARG A 313 17.89 -21.23 -12.75
N SER A 314 16.76 -20.57 -12.94
CA SER A 314 16.09 -20.46 -14.24
C SER A 314 15.19 -19.22 -14.29
N VAL A 315 14.84 -18.80 -15.51
CA VAL A 315 13.83 -17.74 -15.75
C VAL A 315 12.46 -18.14 -15.18
N LEU A 316 12.09 -19.41 -15.26
CA LEU A 316 10.84 -19.89 -14.67
C LEU A 316 10.84 -19.70 -13.14
N ALA A 317 11.97 -19.92 -12.47
CA ALA A 317 12.09 -19.71 -11.03
C ALA A 317 11.85 -18.24 -10.63
N SER A 318 12.45 -17.28 -11.33
CA SER A 318 12.23 -15.85 -11.03
C SER A 318 10.78 -15.45 -11.27
N LYS A 319 10.16 -15.92 -12.36
CA LYS A 319 8.74 -15.65 -12.66
C LYS A 319 7.80 -16.25 -11.60
N ILE A 320 8.06 -17.48 -11.13
CA ILE A 320 7.28 -18.10 -10.03
C ILE A 320 7.41 -17.29 -8.75
N TYR A 321 8.64 -16.92 -8.34
CA TYR A 321 8.82 -16.14 -7.12
C TYR A 321 8.20 -14.74 -7.21
N GLY A 322 8.24 -14.10 -8.39
CA GLY A 322 7.52 -12.85 -8.64
C GLY A 322 6.01 -13.02 -8.47
N MET A 323 5.44 -14.11 -9.02
CA MET A 323 4.03 -14.42 -8.86
C MET A 323 3.62 -14.71 -7.42
N ILE A 324 4.41 -15.47 -6.66
CA ILE A 324 4.14 -15.76 -5.25
C ILE A 324 4.13 -14.46 -4.43
N ASN A 325 5.14 -13.61 -4.60
CA ASN A 325 5.19 -12.32 -3.91
C ASN A 325 3.96 -11.44 -4.20
N GLY A 326 3.53 -11.39 -5.46
CA GLY A 326 2.32 -10.65 -5.83
C GLY A 326 1.03 -11.31 -5.28
N PHE A 327 0.94 -12.64 -5.34
CA PHE A 327 -0.21 -13.38 -4.85
C PHE A 327 -0.39 -13.27 -3.33
N ASP A 328 0.69 -13.33 -2.55
CA ASP A 328 0.63 -13.25 -1.08
C ASP A 328 -0.02 -11.94 -0.60
N ILE A 329 0.36 -10.81 -1.22
CA ILE A 329 -0.27 -9.52 -0.92
C ILE A 329 -1.66 -9.42 -1.57
N GLY A 330 -1.82 -9.96 -2.78
CA GLY A 330 -3.10 -10.00 -3.50
C GLY A 330 -4.20 -10.69 -2.72
N ILE A 331 -3.94 -11.86 -2.12
CA ILE A 331 -4.93 -12.61 -1.34
C ILE A 331 -5.27 -11.90 -0.02
N ALA A 332 -4.29 -11.25 0.60
CA ALA A 332 -4.49 -10.48 1.82
C ALA A 332 -5.40 -9.27 1.56
N ILE A 333 -5.17 -8.55 0.47
CA ILE A 333 -6.05 -7.44 0.04
C ILE A 333 -7.42 -7.98 -0.42
N ALA A 334 -7.48 -9.09 -1.17
CA ALA A 334 -8.75 -9.67 -1.61
C ALA A 334 -9.66 -10.06 -0.44
N THR A 335 -9.09 -10.57 0.65
CA THR A 335 -9.84 -10.91 1.86
C THR A 335 -10.30 -9.66 2.62
N THR A 336 -9.49 -8.60 2.67
CA THR A 336 -9.90 -7.30 3.22
C THR A 336 -11.00 -6.64 2.38
N LEU A 337 -10.87 -6.66 1.05
CA LEU A 337 -11.91 -6.17 0.13
C LEU A 337 -13.23 -6.91 0.35
N ARG A 338 -13.17 -8.23 0.56
CA ARG A 338 -14.36 -9.02 0.88
C ARG A 338 -15.06 -8.57 2.15
N MET A 339 -14.31 -8.32 3.23
CA MET A 339 -14.89 -7.76 4.47
C MET A 339 -15.62 -6.43 4.21
N ILE A 340 -15.03 -5.58 3.36
CA ILE A 340 -15.63 -4.29 2.99
C ILE A 340 -16.88 -4.50 2.12
N THR A 341 -16.80 -5.35 1.08
CA THR A 341 -17.93 -5.59 0.18
C THR A 341 -19.08 -6.27 0.91
N ASP A 342 -18.81 -7.24 1.78
CA ASP A 342 -19.83 -7.93 2.58
C ASP A 342 -20.54 -6.91 3.48
N ARG A 343 -19.81 -6.00 4.13
CA ARG A 343 -20.40 -4.94 4.96
C ARG A 343 -21.25 -3.95 4.16
N LEU A 344 -20.91 -3.73 2.88
CA LEU A 344 -21.62 -2.83 1.97
C LEU A 344 -22.70 -3.54 1.12
N GLY A 345 -22.91 -4.85 1.30
CA GLY A 345 -23.84 -5.63 0.49
C GLY A 345 -23.45 -5.72 -1.00
N LEU A 346 -22.15 -5.71 -1.30
CA LEU A 346 -21.60 -5.76 -2.66
C LEU A 346 -21.06 -7.14 -3.01
N ALA A 347 -20.99 -7.41 -4.31
CA ALA A 347 -20.40 -8.64 -4.82
C ALA A 347 -18.92 -8.75 -4.44
N THR A 348 -18.46 -9.99 -4.23
CA THR A 348 -17.04 -10.26 -3.98
C THR A 348 -16.20 -9.86 -5.21
N VAL A 349 -15.17 -9.04 -4.98
CA VAL A 349 -14.22 -8.66 -6.03
C VAL A 349 -13.32 -9.85 -6.40
N PRO A 350 -13.34 -10.35 -7.66
CA PRO A 350 -12.49 -11.44 -8.10
C PRO A 350 -11.00 -11.04 -8.11
N LEU A 351 -10.13 -11.99 -7.76
CA LEU A 351 -8.68 -11.85 -7.84
C LEU A 351 -8.18 -12.45 -9.16
N VAL A 352 -7.55 -11.62 -9.98
CA VAL A 352 -6.98 -11.98 -11.28
C VAL A 352 -5.47 -11.80 -11.23
N ILE A 353 -4.71 -12.82 -11.66
CA ILE A 353 -3.25 -12.73 -11.75
C ILE A 353 -2.85 -12.69 -13.23
N CYS A 354 -2.07 -11.68 -13.60
CA CYS A 354 -1.57 -11.45 -14.96
C CYS A 354 -0.06 -11.69 -15.01
N THR A 355 0.39 -12.53 -15.93
CA THR A 355 1.81 -12.85 -16.17
C THR A 355 2.11 -12.77 -17.66
N ASP A 356 3.30 -12.29 -18.01
CA ASP A 356 3.81 -12.30 -19.39
C ASP A 356 4.54 -13.62 -19.75
N SER A 357 4.76 -14.49 -18.75
CA SER A 357 5.50 -15.74 -18.92
C SER A 357 4.60 -16.90 -19.33
N TYR A 358 4.73 -17.31 -20.60
CA TYR A 358 4.05 -18.50 -21.14
C TYR A 358 4.42 -19.78 -20.37
N SER A 359 5.70 -19.96 -20.02
CA SER A 359 6.16 -21.15 -19.30
C SER A 359 5.57 -21.25 -17.89
N LEU A 360 5.40 -20.11 -17.20
CA LEU A 360 4.69 -20.05 -15.93
C LEU A 360 3.21 -20.39 -16.10
N TYR A 361 2.56 -19.78 -17.10
CA TYR A 361 1.16 -20.05 -17.42
C TYR A 361 0.90 -21.54 -17.71
N GLU A 362 1.73 -22.18 -18.55
CA GLU A 362 1.64 -23.62 -18.82
C GLU A 362 1.83 -24.46 -17.56
N CYS A 363 2.76 -24.07 -16.69
CA CYS A 363 2.98 -24.74 -15.41
C CYS A 363 1.78 -24.64 -14.47
N LEU A 364 0.93 -23.63 -14.57
CA LEU A 364 -0.25 -23.52 -13.72
C LEU A 364 -1.47 -24.22 -14.33
N VAL A 365 -1.65 -24.08 -15.64
CA VAL A 365 -2.86 -24.50 -16.34
C VAL A 365 -2.81 -25.95 -16.83
N LYS A 366 -1.72 -26.37 -17.48
CA LYS A 366 -1.65 -27.67 -18.18
C LYS A 366 -1.15 -28.81 -17.29
N LEU A 367 -1.21 -28.63 -15.96
CA LEU A 367 -0.59 -29.51 -14.98
C LEU A 367 0.90 -29.82 -15.26
N GLY A 368 1.60 -28.91 -15.96
CA GLY A 368 3.01 -29.06 -16.33
C GLY A 368 3.91 -29.33 -15.13
N THR A 369 4.98 -30.09 -15.32
CA THR A 369 5.99 -30.31 -14.28
C THR A 369 7.27 -29.59 -14.63
N THR A 370 7.99 -29.12 -13.62
CA THR A 370 9.35 -28.58 -13.81
C THR A 370 10.41 -29.58 -13.36
N LYS A 371 11.59 -29.49 -13.97
CA LYS A 371 12.79 -30.24 -13.57
C LYS A 371 13.27 -29.82 -12.18
N GLU A 372 13.06 -28.54 -11.82
CA GLU A 372 13.44 -28.00 -10.52
C GLU A 372 12.36 -28.33 -9.48
N LYS A 373 12.49 -29.51 -8.85
CA LYS A 373 11.44 -30.07 -7.98
C LYS A 373 11.03 -29.17 -6.81
N CYS A 374 11.93 -28.34 -6.28
CA CYS A 374 11.60 -27.41 -5.20
C CYS A 374 10.50 -26.39 -5.60
N LEU A 375 10.51 -25.93 -6.87
CA LEU A 375 9.50 -24.99 -7.37
C LEU A 375 8.10 -25.62 -7.45
N MET A 376 7.99 -26.96 -7.46
CA MET A 376 6.69 -27.62 -7.46
C MET A 376 5.88 -27.30 -6.21
N ILE A 377 6.51 -27.02 -5.07
CA ILE A 377 5.80 -26.64 -3.84
C ILE A 377 5.02 -25.35 -4.07
N ASP A 378 5.70 -24.32 -4.59
CA ASP A 378 5.09 -23.02 -4.88
C ASP A 378 4.03 -23.13 -5.99
N ILE A 379 4.29 -23.91 -7.05
CA ILE A 379 3.30 -24.19 -8.11
C ILE A 379 2.06 -24.90 -7.54
N MET A 380 2.23 -25.92 -6.69
CA MET A 380 1.10 -26.64 -6.07
C MET A 380 0.29 -25.71 -5.15
N ALA A 381 0.94 -24.81 -4.41
CA ALA A 381 0.25 -23.83 -3.57
C ALA A 381 -0.61 -22.87 -4.39
N LEU A 382 -0.11 -22.40 -5.55
CA LEU A 382 -0.88 -21.57 -6.48
C LEU A 382 -2.05 -22.35 -7.11
N ARG A 383 -1.82 -23.59 -7.57
CA ARG A 383 -2.90 -24.45 -8.11
C ARG A 383 -3.97 -24.72 -7.06
N GLN A 384 -3.58 -25.06 -5.84
CA GLN A 384 -4.52 -25.26 -4.74
C GLN A 384 -5.30 -23.97 -4.43
N SER A 385 -4.66 -22.81 -4.51
CA SER A 385 -5.33 -21.52 -4.31
C SER A 385 -6.35 -21.23 -5.41
N TYR A 386 -6.04 -21.59 -6.66
CA TYR A 386 -6.98 -21.56 -7.77
C TYR A 386 -8.15 -22.54 -7.57
N GLU A 387 -7.88 -23.80 -7.20
CA GLU A 387 -8.91 -24.81 -6.88
C GLU A 387 -9.84 -24.37 -5.74
N ARG A 388 -9.28 -23.72 -4.71
CA ARG A 388 -10.03 -23.14 -3.57
C ARG A 388 -10.69 -21.80 -3.90
N CYS A 389 -10.67 -21.37 -5.16
CA CYS A 389 -11.33 -20.15 -5.63
C CYS A 389 -10.81 -18.88 -4.97
N LYS A 390 -9.56 -18.91 -4.48
CA LYS A 390 -8.86 -17.72 -4.01
C LYS A 390 -8.35 -16.88 -5.17
N ILE A 391 -7.97 -17.55 -6.27
CA ILE A 391 -7.64 -16.94 -7.55
C ILE A 391 -8.80 -17.27 -8.49
N THR A 392 -9.40 -16.25 -9.11
CA THR A 392 -10.52 -16.43 -10.04
C THR A 392 -10.00 -16.71 -11.45
N GLU A 393 -8.97 -15.99 -11.88
CA GLU A 393 -8.40 -16.08 -13.23
C GLU A 393 -6.88 -15.96 -13.19
N ILE A 394 -6.23 -16.71 -14.09
CA ILE A 394 -4.82 -16.54 -14.42
C ILE A 394 -4.75 -16.20 -15.91
N ARG A 395 -4.16 -15.05 -16.23
CA ARG A 395 -4.08 -14.52 -17.59
C ARG A 395 -2.63 -14.45 -18.04
N TRP A 396 -2.38 -15.00 -19.21
CA TRP A 396 -1.15 -14.79 -19.97
C TRP A 396 -1.32 -13.60 -20.90
N ILE A 397 -0.53 -12.56 -20.64
CA ILE A 397 -0.59 -11.27 -21.34
C ILE A 397 0.66 -11.04 -22.18
N ASN A 398 0.59 -10.10 -23.12
CA ASN A 398 1.76 -9.68 -23.88
C ASN A 398 2.74 -8.89 -22.98
N GLY A 399 4.04 -9.19 -23.08
CA GLY A 399 5.07 -8.58 -22.24
C GLY A 399 5.26 -7.07 -22.45
N GLU A 400 4.92 -6.54 -23.62
CA GLU A 400 4.98 -5.10 -23.92
C GLU A 400 3.89 -4.30 -23.19
N ASP A 401 2.86 -4.98 -22.70
CA ASP A 401 1.71 -4.39 -22.01
C ASP A 401 1.73 -4.69 -20.50
N ASN A 402 2.78 -5.34 -19.97
CA ASN A 402 2.87 -5.71 -18.56
C ASN A 402 3.45 -4.56 -17.69
N PRO A 403 2.65 -3.88 -16.84
CA PRO A 403 3.15 -2.76 -16.04
C PRO A 403 4.15 -3.19 -14.94
N ALA A 404 4.21 -4.47 -14.57
CA ALA A 404 5.18 -4.96 -13.60
C ALA A 404 6.63 -4.97 -14.13
N ASP A 405 6.81 -4.82 -15.45
CA ASP A 405 8.12 -4.73 -16.11
C ASP A 405 8.97 -3.56 -15.61
N ALA A 406 8.32 -2.42 -15.33
CA ALA A 406 8.92 -1.23 -14.73
C ALA A 406 9.43 -1.45 -13.30
N LEU A 407 9.06 -2.56 -12.67
CA LEU A 407 9.48 -2.93 -11.32
C LEU A 407 10.62 -3.95 -11.32
N THR A 408 11.08 -4.40 -12.49
CA THR A 408 12.10 -5.46 -12.60
C THR A 408 13.21 -5.14 -13.59
N LYS A 409 13.03 -4.14 -14.47
CA LYS A 409 13.99 -3.80 -15.54
C LYS A 409 14.39 -2.33 -15.54
N ALA A 410 15.65 -2.08 -15.95
CA ALA A 410 16.21 -0.74 -16.10
C ALA A 410 15.72 0.00 -17.35
N SER A 411 15.23 -0.75 -18.35
CA SER A 411 14.62 -0.21 -19.57
C SER A 411 13.29 -0.93 -19.78
N PRO A 412 12.25 -0.52 -19.03
CA PRO A 412 10.98 -1.20 -19.08
C PRO A 412 10.13 -0.74 -20.25
N ASN A 413 9.04 -1.47 -20.51
CA ASN A 413 7.95 -0.97 -21.33
C ASN A 413 7.28 0.28 -20.71
N CYS A 414 6.41 0.94 -21.49
CA CYS A 414 5.70 2.14 -21.05
C CYS A 414 4.33 1.85 -20.39
N ALA A 415 4.01 0.59 -20.08
CA ALA A 415 2.67 0.22 -19.59
C ALA A 415 2.36 0.84 -18.21
N LEU A 416 3.33 0.84 -17.29
CA LEU A 416 3.16 1.49 -15.99
C LEU A 416 2.97 3.00 -16.15
N GLU A 417 3.83 3.66 -16.93
CA GLU A 417 3.78 5.11 -17.17
C GLU A 417 2.41 5.54 -17.72
N ARG A 418 1.91 4.85 -18.75
CA ARG A 418 0.56 5.08 -19.31
C ARG A 418 -0.54 4.94 -18.27
N PHE A 419 -0.47 3.91 -17.43
CA PHE A 419 -1.46 3.71 -16.37
C PHE A 419 -1.40 4.80 -15.30
N ILE A 420 -0.21 5.26 -14.89
CA ILE A 420 -0.07 6.35 -13.93
C ILE A 420 -0.55 7.69 -14.52
N ASP A 421 -0.36 7.91 -15.83
CA ASP A 421 -0.80 9.13 -16.51
C ASP A 421 -2.32 9.19 -16.70
N GLY A 422 -2.95 8.08 -17.08
CA GLY A 422 -4.35 8.06 -17.52
C GLY A 422 -5.32 7.26 -16.65
N ASN A 423 -4.84 6.56 -15.61
CA ASN A 423 -5.58 5.54 -14.86
C ASN A 423 -6.13 4.40 -15.74
N GLU A 424 -5.64 4.26 -16.97
CA GLU A 424 -6.13 3.34 -17.98
C GLU A 424 -4.97 2.59 -18.65
N LEU A 425 -5.19 1.31 -18.98
CA LEU A 425 -4.22 0.49 -19.68
C LEU A 425 -4.94 -0.54 -20.57
N THR A 426 -4.58 -0.59 -21.84
CA THR A 426 -4.99 -1.66 -22.77
C THR A 426 -3.92 -2.74 -22.80
N VAL A 427 -4.35 -3.99 -22.65
CA VAL A 427 -3.47 -5.17 -22.54
C VAL A 427 -3.92 -6.24 -23.53
N ARG A 428 -2.98 -6.76 -24.33
CA ARG A 428 -3.21 -7.93 -25.18
C ARG A 428 -3.18 -9.23 -24.36
N ILE A 429 -4.19 -10.07 -24.55
CA ILE A 429 -4.28 -11.42 -23.97
C ILE A 429 -3.78 -12.43 -24.99
N GLU A 430 -2.78 -13.20 -24.59
CA GLU A 430 -2.25 -14.31 -25.39
C GLU A 430 -2.93 -15.64 -24.99
N GLY A 431 -3.41 -15.74 -23.75
CA GLY A 431 -4.23 -16.85 -23.28
C GLY A 431 -4.75 -16.63 -21.87
N TRP A 432 -5.83 -17.29 -21.49
CA TRP A 432 -6.40 -17.15 -20.15
C TRP A 432 -7.18 -18.40 -19.74
N VAL A 433 -7.36 -18.58 -18.44
CA VAL A 433 -8.25 -19.61 -17.90
C VAL A 433 -9.22 -18.99 -16.92
N GLN A 434 -10.50 -19.10 -17.23
CA GLN A 434 -11.59 -18.91 -16.27
C GLN A 434 -11.99 -20.21 -15.63
N ARG A 435 -12.41 -20.11 -14.37
CA ARG A 435 -13.30 -21.12 -13.81
C ARG A 435 -14.66 -21.02 -14.50
N PRO A 436 -15.34 -22.15 -14.80
CA PRO A 436 -16.74 -22.12 -15.19
C PRO A 436 -17.57 -21.44 -14.10
N THR A 437 -18.24 -20.34 -14.43
CA THR A 437 -19.25 -19.76 -13.54
C THR A 437 -20.36 -20.79 -13.41
N THR A 438 -20.60 -21.31 -12.21
CA THR A 438 -21.79 -22.12 -11.93
C THR A 438 -23.02 -21.23 -12.11
N SER A 439 -23.59 -21.21 -13.31
CA SER A 439 -24.97 -20.79 -13.51
C SER A 439 -25.87 -21.81 -12.80
N SER A 440 -26.64 -21.32 -11.84
CA SER A 440 -27.90 -21.87 -11.30
C SER A 440 -28.12 -23.38 -11.45
N ARG A 441 -28.10 -24.10 -10.33
CA ARG A 441 -29.09 -25.15 -10.08
C ARG A 441 -30.11 -24.63 -9.09
#